data_AF-A0A562SYD1-F1
#
_entry.id   AF-A0A562SYD1-F1
#
_cell.length_a   1.000
_cell.length_b   1.000
_cell.length_c   1.000
_cell.angle_alpha   90.00
_cell.angle_beta   90.00
_cell.angle_gamma   90.00
#
_symmetry.space_group_name_H-M   'P 1'
#
loop_
_entity.id
_entity.type
_entity.pdbx_description
1 polymer ?
#
loop_
_entity_poly.entity_id
_entity_poly.type
_entity_poly.pdbx_seq_one_letter_code
_entity_poly.pdbx_strand_id
1 'polypeptide(L)' 'MSADKPSNWKSISITAAVTLLFVVASYFVWSEGNQLARKFAGGTVLADLRFLFGFLAVFLFLSLAQALMSRFLK' A
#
# COMPACT_ATOMS: atom_id res chain seq x y z
N MET A 1 0.95 9.66 -40.13
CA MET A 1 1.54 9.56 -38.78
C MET A 1 0.68 8.61 -37.97
N SER A 2 1.08 7.35 -37.86
CA SER A 2 0.35 6.37 -37.05
C SER A 2 0.44 6.76 -35.59
N ALA A 3 -0.70 7.07 -34.98
CA ALA A 3 -0.79 7.21 -33.54
C ALA A 3 -0.44 5.84 -32.94
N ASP A 4 0.72 5.75 -32.30
CA ASP A 4 1.09 4.64 -31.43
C ASP A 4 0.05 4.58 -30.31
N LYS A 5 -1.02 3.80 -30.55
CA LYS A 5 -2.00 3.42 -29.54
C LYS A 5 -1.17 2.73 -28.45
N PRO A 6 -1.09 3.27 -27.22
CA PRO A 6 -0.35 2.58 -26.17
C PRO A 6 -0.97 1.18 -26.04
N SER A 7 -0.18 0.18 -26.40
CA SER A 7 -0.60 -1.22 -26.36
C SER A 7 -1.20 -1.50 -24.99
N ASN A 8 -2.48 -1.89 -24.95
CA ASN A 8 -3.20 -2.19 -23.71
C ASN A 8 -2.41 -3.15 -22.80
N TRP A 9 -1.57 -4.01 -23.38
CA TRP A 9 -0.68 -4.90 -22.65
C TRP A 9 0.41 -4.19 -21.83
N LYS A 10 0.97 -3.07 -22.32
CA LYS A 10 1.92 -2.26 -21.55
C LYS A 10 1.24 -1.60 -20.36
N SER A 11 0.04 -1.03 -20.51
CA SER A 11 -0.64 -0.41 -19.38
C SER A 11 -1.03 -1.45 -18.33
N ILE A 12 -1.58 -2.60 -18.76
CA ILE A 12 -1.97 -3.69 -17.85
C ILE A 12 -0.76 -4.21 -17.06
N SER A 13 0.39 -4.41 -17.73
CA SER A 13 1.60 -4.90 -17.05
C SER A 13 2.19 -3.87 -16.09
N ILE A 14 2.19 -2.59 -16.44
CA ILE A 14 2.59 -1.50 -15.52
C ILE A 14 1.65 -1.44 -14.32
N THR A 15 0.33 -1.47 -14.53
CA THR A 15 -0.65 -1.48 -13.44
C THR A 15 -0.45 -2.70 -12.56
N ALA A 16 -0.29 -3.89 -13.12
CA ALA A 16 -0.04 -5.12 -12.36
C ALA A 16 1.24 -5.03 -11.52
N ALA A 17 2.33 -4.49 -12.08
CA ALA A 17 3.58 -4.31 -11.36
C ALA A 17 3.44 -3.31 -10.20
N VAL A 18 2.76 -2.19 -10.44
CA VAL A 18 2.49 -1.16 -9.42
C VAL A 18 1.57 -1.72 -8.33
N THR A 19 0.53 -2.46 -8.69
CA THR A 19 -0.36 -3.15 -7.75
C THR A 19 0.40 -4.15 -6.89
N LEU A 20 1.26 -4.98 -7.51
CA LEU A 20 2.08 -5.94 -6.78
C LEU A 20 2.99 -5.23 -5.77
N LEU A 21 3.61 -4.12 -6.18
CA LEU A 21 4.48 -3.31 -5.33
C LEU A 21 3.71 -2.72 -4.14
N PHE A 22 2.48 -2.23 -4.36
CA PHE A 22 1.61 -1.76 -3.30
C PHE A 22 1.15 -2.87 -2.34
N VAL A 23 0.88 -4.06 -2.85
CA VAL A 23 0.52 -5.23 -2.02
C VAL A 23 1.69 -5.62 -1.12
N VAL A 24 2.90 -5.73 -1.67
CA VAL A 24 4.09 -6.08 -0.90
C VAL A 24 4.40 -5.01 0.16
N ALA A 25 4.35 -3.73 -0.22
CA ALA A 25 4.56 -2.64 0.72
C ALA A 25 3.51 -2.63 1.84
N SER A 26 2.23 -2.84 1.51
CA SER A 26 1.15 -2.93 2.49
C SER A 26 1.34 -4.12 3.44
N TYR A 27 1.79 -5.27 2.93
CA TYR A 27 2.10 -6.43 3.75
C TYR A 27 3.23 -6.17 4.76
N PHE A 28 4.31 -5.50 4.33
CA PHE A 28 5.39 -5.12 5.24
C PHE A 28 4.92 -4.15 6.32
N VAL A 29 4.20 -3.09 5.94
CA VAL A 29 3.64 -2.12 6.87
C VAL A 29 2.69 -2.78 7.88
N TRP A 30 1.85 -3.70 7.41
CA TRP A 30 0.99 -4.52 8.26
C TRP A 30 1.79 -5.38 9.23
N SER A 31 2.77 -6.14 8.73
CA SER A 31 3.57 -7.07 9.55
C SER A 31 4.33 -6.33 10.65
N GLU A 32 5.04 -5.26 10.29
CA GLU A 32 5.81 -4.45 11.24
C GLU A 32 4.91 -3.72 12.24
N GLY A 33 3.80 -3.12 11.77
CA GLY A 33 2.81 -2.48 12.65
C GLY A 33 2.19 -3.47 13.65
N ASN A 34 1.95 -4.71 13.21
CA ASN A 34 1.38 -5.76 14.05
C ASN A 34 2.43 -6.37 15.02
N GLN A 35 3.72 -6.38 14.65
CA GLN A 35 4.81 -6.71 15.58
C GLN A 35 4.96 -5.64 16.66
N LEU A 36 4.95 -4.36 16.29
CA LEU A 36 4.99 -3.25 17.24
C LEU A 36 3.79 -3.31 18.20
N ALA A 37 2.58 -3.52 17.67
CA ALA A 37 1.40 -3.69 18.50
C ALA A 37 1.51 -4.88 19.46
N ARG A 38 2.07 -6.03 19.02
CA ARG A 38 2.35 -7.17 19.90
C ARG A 38 3.35 -6.83 21.01
N LYS A 39 4.39 -6.06 20.70
CA LYS A 39 5.42 -5.68 21.66
C LYS A 39 4.89 -4.75 22.75
N PHE A 40 3.94 -3.87 22.42
CA PHE A 40 3.42 -2.85 23.36
C PHE A 40 2.05 -3.20 23.97
N ALA A 41 1.27 -4.10 23.38
CA ALA A 41 -0.10 -4.42 23.82
C ALA A 41 -0.38 -5.94 23.93
N GLY A 42 0.66 -6.77 23.99
CA GLY A 42 0.54 -8.23 24.07
C GLY A 42 -0.29 -8.70 25.28
N GLY A 43 -1.37 -9.45 25.02
CA GLY A 43 -2.17 -10.13 26.05
C GLY A 43 -3.52 -9.49 26.41
N THR A 44 -3.95 -8.42 25.72
CA THR A 44 -5.20 -7.70 26.02
C THR A 44 -6.09 -7.53 24.79
N VAL A 45 -7.35 -7.08 24.97
CA VAL A 45 -8.30 -6.74 23.88
C VAL A 45 -7.76 -5.64 22.95
N LEU A 46 -6.75 -4.86 23.37
CA LEU A 46 -6.00 -3.95 22.50
C LEU A 46 -5.23 -4.68 21.38
N ALA A 47 -5.00 -5.97 21.55
CA ALA A 47 -4.55 -6.85 20.49
C ALA A 47 -5.68 -7.21 19.50
N ASP A 48 -6.88 -6.66 19.55
CA ASP A 48 -7.83 -6.77 18.43
C ASP A 48 -7.82 -5.48 17.60
N LEU A 49 -7.57 -4.34 18.27
CA LEU A 49 -7.26 -3.05 17.65
C LEU A 49 -6.00 -3.07 16.77
N ARG A 50 -5.10 -4.06 16.92
CA ARG A 50 -3.93 -4.22 16.04
C ARG A 50 -4.30 -4.41 14.57
N PHE A 51 -5.47 -4.97 14.28
CA PHE A 51 -6.02 -5.03 12.92
C PHE A 51 -6.32 -3.62 12.39
N LEU A 52 -6.94 -2.76 13.21
CA LEU A 52 -7.24 -1.37 12.87
C LEU A 52 -5.97 -0.53 12.68
N PHE A 53 -4.94 -0.71 13.52
CA PHE A 53 -3.66 0.00 13.35
C PHE A 53 -2.92 -0.43 12.08
N GLY A 54 -2.91 -1.72 11.75
CA GLY A 54 -2.35 -2.19 10.48
C GLY A 54 -3.12 -1.62 9.28
N PHE A 55 -4.45 -1.57 9.35
CA PHE A 55 -5.29 -1.01 8.29
C PHE A 55 -5.06 0.49 8.12
N LEU A 56 -4.95 1.22 9.24
CA LEU A 56 -4.65 2.65 9.26
C LEU A 56 -3.27 2.94 8.64
N ALA A 57 -2.26 2.13 8.97
CA ALA A 57 -0.91 2.30 8.43
C ALA A 57 -0.88 2.07 6.90
N VAL A 58 -1.58 1.04 6.41
CA VAL A 58 -1.76 0.81 4.96
C VAL A 58 -2.50 1.98 4.30
N PHE A 59 -3.59 2.44 4.91
CA PHE A 59 -4.37 3.57 4.41
C PHE A 59 -3.54 4.85 4.29
N LEU A 60 -2.76 5.19 5.32
CA LEU A 60 -1.86 6.35 5.31
C LEU A 60 -0.77 6.22 4.25
N PHE A 61 -0.17 5.03 4.12
CA PHE A 61 0.84 4.76 3.09
C PHE A 61 0.29 4.95 1.68
N LEU A 62 -0.88 4.36 1.38
CA LEU A 62 -1.53 4.51 0.07
C LEU A 62 -1.95 5.96 -0.19
N SER A 63 -2.45 6.66 0.82
CA SER A 63 -2.82 8.08 0.71
C SER A 63 -1.60 8.95 0.40
N LEU A 64 -0.47 8.71 1.06
CA LEU A 64 0.80 9.39 0.79
C LEU A 64 1.33 9.08 -0.61
N ALA A 65 1.29 7.81 -1.01
CA ALA A 65 1.73 7.39 -2.35
C ALA A 65 0.87 8.03 -3.44
N GLN A 66 -0.45 8.10 -3.25
CA GLN A 66 -1.36 8.80 -4.15
C GLN A 66 -1.07 10.31 -4.18
N ALA A 67 -0.84 10.94 -3.03
CA ALA A 67 -0.49 12.36 -2.96
C ALA A 67 0.84 12.66 -3.69
N LEU A 68 1.85 11.80 -3.51
CA LEU A 68 3.12 11.88 -4.24
C LEU A 68 2.91 11.76 -5.75
N MET A 69 2.22 10.72 -6.22
CA MET A 69 1.92 10.54 -7.64
C MET A 69 1.19 11.76 -8.23
N SER A 70 0.20 12.30 -7.52
CA SER A 70 -0.54 13.49 -7.98
C SER A 70 0.32 14.76 -8.10
N ARG A 71 1.37 14.87 -7.29
CA ARG A 71 2.35 15.97 -7.36
C ARG A 71 3.37 15.79 -8.48
N PHE A 72 3.75 14.54 -8.79
CA PHE A 72 4.71 14.23 -9.85
C PHE A 72 4.10 14.25 -11.25
N LEU A 73 2.77 14.11 -11.37
CA LEU A 73 2.04 14.19 -12.65
C LEU A 73 1.55 15.61 -13.01
N LYS A 74 2.04 16.64 -12.31
CA LYS A 74 1.73 18.05 -12.55
C LYS A 74 2.92 18.75 -13.20
#